data_AF-A0A944WKR5-F1
#
_entry.id   AF-A0A944WKR5-F1
#
_cell.length_a   1.000
_cell.length_b   1.000
_cell.length_c   1.000
_cell.angle_alpha   90.00
_cell.angle_beta   90.00
_cell.angle_gamma   90.00
#
_symmetry.space_group_name_H-M   'P 1'
#
loop_
_entity.id
_entity.type
_entity.pdbx_description
1 polymer ?
#
loop_
_entity_poly.entity_id
_entity_poly.type
_entity_poly.pdbx_seq_one_letter_code
_entity_poly.pdbx_strand_id
1 'polypeptide(L)'
;MTQTPVIPMSPDQLPQQRIHEVVDLVERPDPFNFAVGYGSVPENARGKGKPKSAAYLAQVEWAWSPMHNRLDAYYLHRGRRHWVLLSQYWDDNWGKWEWADVGYVPRKGISHHQAAVHLLLEYWKSEEVDSDLDEFHWINTAGCLSVSELMAIARVVWD
;
A
#
# COMPACT_ATOMS: atom_id res chain seq x y z
N MET A 1 12.47 2.94 -12.86
CA MET A 1 11.41 3.96 -13.07
C MET A 1 10.21 3.54 -12.24
N THR A 2 9.47 4.49 -11.68
CA THR A 2 8.27 4.21 -10.88
C THR A 2 7.10 3.86 -11.81
N GLN A 3 6.46 2.71 -11.60
CA GLN A 3 5.31 2.26 -12.38
C GLN A 3 4.11 3.21 -12.19
N THR A 4 3.40 3.51 -13.27
CA THR A 4 2.16 4.29 -13.22
C THR A 4 0.99 3.35 -12.92
N PRO A 5 0.09 3.70 -12.00
CA PRO A 5 -1.10 2.90 -11.71
C PRO A 5 -2.04 2.88 -12.93
N VAL A 6 -2.77 1.78 -13.08
CA VAL A 6 -3.69 1.55 -14.20
C VAL A 6 -5.04 1.21 -13.61
N ILE A 7 -6.10 1.85 -14.08
CA ILE A 7 -7.48 1.52 -13.70
C ILE A 7 -7.95 0.40 -14.63
N PRO A 8 -8.19 -0.82 -14.13
CA PRO A 8 -8.72 -1.91 -14.95
C PRO A 8 -10.12 -1.56 -15.45
N MET A 9 -10.36 -1.76 -16.74
CA MET A 9 -11.65 -1.52 -17.40
C MET A 9 -12.39 -2.82 -17.73
N SER A 10 -11.78 -3.99 -17.47
CA SER A 10 -12.43 -5.29 -17.63
C SER A 10 -11.91 -6.33 -16.63
N PRO A 11 -12.69 -7.39 -16.32
CA PRO A 11 -12.27 -8.44 -15.40
C PRO A 11 -10.98 -9.17 -15.81
N ASP A 12 -10.72 -9.30 -17.11
CA ASP A 12 -9.53 -9.99 -17.63
C ASP A 12 -8.23 -9.22 -17.40
N GLN A 13 -8.32 -7.94 -17.00
CA GLN A 13 -7.18 -7.11 -16.61
C GLN A 13 -6.82 -7.25 -15.13
N LEU A 14 -7.70 -7.87 -14.33
CA LEU A 14 -7.46 -8.12 -12.91
C LEU A 14 -6.55 -9.35 -12.74
N PRO A 15 -5.66 -9.35 -11.73
CA PRO A 15 -4.97 -10.57 -11.33
C PRO A 15 -5.98 -11.60 -10.81
N GLN A 16 -5.65 -12.90 -10.97
CA GLN A 16 -6.44 -13.98 -10.40
C GLN A 16 -6.41 -13.86 -8.87
N GLN A 17 -7.58 -13.60 -8.28
CA GLN A 17 -7.71 -13.31 -6.85
C GLN A 17 -8.85 -14.06 -6.16
N ARG A 18 -9.75 -14.68 -6.94
CA ARG A 18 -10.85 -15.51 -6.42
C ARG A 18 -10.35 -16.80 -5.77
N ILE A 19 -9.27 -17.37 -6.32
CA ILE A 19 -8.57 -18.52 -5.77
C ILE A 19 -7.10 -18.10 -5.67
N HIS A 20 -6.61 -18.03 -4.44
CA HIS A 20 -5.23 -17.66 -4.14
C HIS A 20 -4.70 -18.60 -3.05
N GLU A 21 -3.38 -18.70 -2.98
CA GLU A 21 -2.72 -19.47 -1.94
C GLU A 21 -2.88 -18.77 -0.59
N VAL A 22 -3.22 -19.53 0.45
CA VAL A 22 -3.24 -19.01 1.82
C VAL A 22 -1.82 -19.08 2.37
N VAL A 23 -1.18 -17.91 2.48
CA VAL A 23 0.18 -17.78 3.01
C VAL A 23 0.18 -17.09 4.38
N ASP A 24 1.17 -17.41 5.19
CA ASP A 24 1.48 -16.66 6.40
C ASP A 24 2.21 -15.35 6.07
N LEU A 25 2.06 -14.34 6.92
CA LEU A 25 2.83 -13.11 6.80
C LEU A 25 4.32 -13.38 7.09
N VAL A 26 5.19 -12.68 6.36
CA VAL A 26 6.63 -12.67 6.67
C VAL A 26 6.84 -12.24 8.13
N GLU A 27 7.76 -12.89 8.82
CA GLU A 27 8.07 -12.58 10.22
C GLU A 27 8.39 -11.08 10.40
N ARG A 28 7.74 -10.49 11.41
CA ARG A 28 7.93 -9.09 11.75
C ARG A 28 9.35 -8.89 12.29
N PRO A 29 10.11 -7.91 11.78
CA PRO A 29 11.40 -7.57 12.37
C PRO A 29 11.25 -7.15 13.83
N ASP A 30 12.22 -7.51 14.68
CA ASP A 30 12.32 -6.99 16.04
C ASP A 30 13.68 -6.28 16.23
N PRO A 31 13.72 -4.94 16.42
CA PRO A 31 12.59 -4.03 16.55
C PRO A 31 12.01 -3.56 15.19
N PHE A 32 10.70 -3.27 15.15
CA PHE A 32 10.02 -2.59 14.04
C PHE A 32 9.46 -1.24 14.50
N ASN A 33 10.31 -0.22 14.57
CA ASN A 33 9.93 1.12 15.04
C ASN A 33 9.32 1.94 13.90
N PHE A 34 8.03 1.81 13.65
CA PHE A 34 7.32 2.43 12.53
C PHE A 34 6.46 3.64 12.99
N ALA A 35 6.03 4.43 12.01
CA ALA A 35 4.85 5.27 12.14
C ALA A 35 4.11 5.31 10.79
N VAL A 36 2.78 5.37 10.83
CA VAL A 36 1.88 5.37 9.68
C VAL A 36 0.83 6.47 9.82
N GLY A 37 0.13 6.75 8.73
CA GLY A 37 -0.87 7.81 8.62
C GLY A 37 -0.34 9.06 7.94
N TYR A 38 -1.25 9.91 7.49
CA TYR A 38 -0.92 11.15 6.79
C TYR A 38 -0.09 12.08 7.69
N GLY A 39 1.06 12.52 7.19
CA GLY A 39 1.96 13.41 7.93
C GLY A 39 2.82 12.72 9.00
N SER A 40 2.72 11.40 9.18
CA SER A 40 3.55 10.64 10.11
C SER A 40 5.03 10.62 9.73
N VAL A 41 5.34 10.70 8.43
CA VAL A 41 6.71 10.65 7.91
C VAL A 41 7.48 11.93 8.28
N PRO A 42 8.68 11.86 8.88
CA PRO A 42 9.45 13.04 9.26
C PRO A 42 9.99 13.76 8.04
N GLU A 43 10.17 15.08 8.12
CA GLU A 43 10.58 15.94 6.99
C GLU A 43 11.88 15.44 6.31
N ASN A 44 12.82 14.89 7.08
CA ASN A 44 14.08 14.36 6.56
C ASN A 44 13.95 13.03 5.80
N ALA A 45 12.80 12.37 5.88
CA ALA A 45 12.45 11.15 5.16
C ALA A 45 11.45 11.39 4.01
N ARG A 46 10.75 12.54 4.02
CA ARG A 46 9.76 12.89 2.99
C ARG A 46 10.40 13.10 1.62
N GLY A 47 9.73 12.59 0.60
CA GLY A 47 10.04 12.91 -0.79
C GLY A 47 9.55 14.31 -1.16
N LYS A 48 10.20 14.96 -2.13
CA LYS A 48 9.63 16.15 -2.77
C LYS A 48 8.94 15.72 -4.07
N GLY A 49 7.61 15.66 -4.05
CA GLY A 49 6.78 15.28 -5.20
C GLY A 49 6.92 13.81 -5.59
N LYS A 50 6.65 13.50 -6.87
CA LYS A 50 6.68 12.13 -7.40
C LYS A 50 8.03 11.44 -7.14
N PRO A 51 8.06 10.25 -6.54
CA PRO A 51 9.31 9.51 -6.35
C PRO A 51 9.95 9.14 -7.69
N LYS A 52 11.23 9.46 -7.85
CA LYS A 52 12.01 9.08 -9.06
C LYS A 52 12.19 7.56 -9.17
N SER A 53 12.26 6.88 -8.04
CA SER A 53 12.39 5.43 -7.92
C SER A 53 11.70 4.97 -6.64
N ALA A 54 10.61 4.22 -6.81
CA ALA A 54 9.94 3.47 -5.75
C ALA A 54 9.46 2.14 -6.34
N ALA A 55 9.50 1.09 -5.52
CA ALA A 55 8.99 -0.21 -5.92
C ALA A 55 7.46 -0.21 -5.81
N TYR A 56 6.79 -0.63 -6.88
CA TYR A 56 5.34 -0.75 -6.91
C TYR A 56 4.93 -1.99 -6.10
N LEU A 57 4.15 -1.81 -5.04
CA LEU A 57 3.73 -2.91 -4.17
C LEU A 57 2.48 -3.58 -4.71
N ALA A 58 1.42 -2.80 -4.88
CA ALA A 58 0.12 -3.24 -5.37
C ALA A 58 -0.78 -2.02 -5.63
N GLN A 59 -1.94 -2.27 -6.23
CA GLN A 59 -3.07 -1.35 -6.22
C GLN A 59 -4.34 -2.11 -5.86
N VAL A 60 -5.15 -1.48 -5.01
CA VAL A 60 -6.42 -2.02 -4.55
C VAL A 60 -7.53 -0.99 -4.74
N GLU A 61 -8.76 -1.46 -4.69
CA GLU A 61 -9.95 -0.65 -4.86
C GLU A 61 -11.04 -1.02 -3.86
N TRP A 62 -11.64 0.02 -3.29
CA TRP A 62 -12.90 -0.04 -2.57
C TRP A 62 -13.98 0.49 -3.50
N ALA A 63 -15.01 -0.31 -3.76
CA ALA A 63 -16.03 -0.01 -4.77
C ALA A 63 -17.44 -0.11 -4.17
N TRP A 64 -17.76 0.79 -3.25
CA TRP A 64 -19.05 0.81 -2.53
C TRP A 64 -20.23 1.16 -3.46
N SER A 65 -20.03 2.05 -4.43
CA SER A 65 -21.01 2.35 -5.48
C SER A 65 -20.35 3.01 -6.71
N PRO A 66 -21.03 3.14 -7.85
CA PRO A 66 -20.46 3.79 -9.05
C PRO A 66 -19.94 5.22 -8.84
N MET A 67 -20.42 5.94 -7.83
CA MET A 67 -19.99 7.30 -7.48
C MET A 67 -19.36 7.36 -6.07
N HIS A 68 -19.01 6.21 -5.50
CA HIS A 68 -18.35 6.13 -4.20
C HIS A 68 -17.34 4.98 -4.22
N ASN A 69 -16.11 5.31 -4.60
CA ASN A 69 -15.01 4.38 -4.66
C ASN A 69 -13.71 5.05 -4.19
N ARG A 70 -12.72 4.23 -3.87
CA ARG A 70 -11.35 4.66 -3.55
C ARG A 70 -10.39 3.75 -4.30
N LEU A 71 -9.41 4.36 -4.97
CA LEU A 71 -8.30 3.64 -5.59
C LEU A 71 -6.99 4.13 -5.00
N ASP A 72 -6.23 3.19 -4.43
CA ASP A 72 -4.90 3.44 -3.90
C ASP A 72 -3.88 2.51 -4.56
N ALA A 73 -2.80 3.08 -5.06
CA ALA A 73 -1.61 2.36 -5.48
C ALA A 73 -0.48 2.59 -4.48
N TYR A 74 0.08 1.51 -3.94
CA TYR A 74 1.10 1.57 -2.90
C TYR A 74 2.50 1.35 -3.47
N TYR A 75 3.45 2.10 -2.91
CA TYR A 75 4.85 2.03 -3.30
C TYR A 75 5.76 2.02 -2.09
N LEU A 76 6.90 1.34 -2.21
CA LEU A 76 7.97 1.43 -1.23
C LEU A 76 9.14 2.21 -1.79
N HIS A 77 9.40 3.38 -1.21
CA HIS A 77 10.59 4.15 -1.50
C HIS A 77 11.75 3.76 -0.57
N ARG A 78 12.91 3.50 -1.17
CA ARG A 78 14.16 3.26 -0.46
C ARG A 78 14.90 4.59 -0.21
N GLY A 79 14.64 5.19 0.95
CA GLY A 79 15.40 6.33 1.42
C GLY A 79 16.80 5.95 1.94
N ARG A 80 17.59 6.96 2.29
CA ARG A 80 18.96 6.77 2.84
C ARG A 80 18.94 5.96 4.14
N ARG A 81 18.05 6.35 5.07
CA ARG A 81 17.92 5.78 6.42
C ARG A 81 16.58 5.11 6.71
N HIS A 82 15.59 5.30 5.84
CA HIS A 82 14.23 4.83 6.05
C HIS A 82 13.72 4.09 4.83
N TRP A 83 12.83 3.14 5.07
CA TRP A 83 11.82 2.75 4.10
C TRP A 83 10.62 3.67 4.28
N VAL A 84 10.05 4.15 3.17
CA VAL A 84 8.89 5.04 3.18
C VAL A 84 7.80 4.42 2.32
N LEU A 85 6.64 4.18 2.92
CA LEU A 85 5.42 3.76 2.24
C LEU A 85 4.76 5.00 1.64
N LEU A 86 4.46 4.92 0.36
CA LEU A 86 3.78 5.96 -0.39
C LEU A 86 2.44 5.41 -0.87
N SER A 87 1.40 6.23 -0.77
CA SER A 87 0.15 6.00 -1.48
C SER A 87 0.07 6.96 -2.65
N GLN A 88 -0.22 6.44 -3.84
CA GLN A 88 -0.71 7.24 -4.94
C GLN A 88 -2.22 6.97 -5.06
N TYR A 89 -3.03 7.91 -4.58
CA TYR A 89 -4.49 7.75 -4.54
C TYR A 89 -5.17 8.51 -5.68
N TRP A 90 -6.31 8.02 -6.13
CA TRP A 90 -7.12 8.69 -7.14
C TRP A 90 -7.99 9.78 -6.48
N ASP A 91 -7.73 11.04 -6.81
CA ASP A 91 -8.55 12.18 -6.42
C ASP A 91 -9.65 12.36 -7.46
N ASP A 92 -10.86 11.92 -7.12
CA ASP A 92 -12.05 11.96 -7.97
C ASP A 92 -12.60 13.37 -8.19
N ASN A 93 -12.42 14.27 -7.21
CA ASN A 93 -12.79 15.69 -7.33
C ASN A 93 -12.01 16.38 -8.45
N TRP A 94 -10.77 15.96 -8.69
CA TRP A 94 -9.90 16.55 -9.71
C TRP A 94 -9.56 15.62 -10.88
N GLY A 95 -10.01 14.36 -10.84
CA GLY A 95 -9.77 13.36 -11.86
C GLY A 95 -8.28 13.08 -12.11
N LYS A 96 -7.48 13.00 -11.03
CA LYS A 96 -6.03 12.83 -11.12
C LYS A 96 -5.47 11.98 -9.99
N TRP A 97 -4.30 11.42 -10.22
CA TRP A 97 -3.52 10.74 -9.19
C TRP A 97 -2.73 11.73 -8.34
N GLU A 98 -2.83 11.63 -7.02
CA GLU A 98 -2.08 12.42 -6.06
C GLU A 98 -1.17 11.53 -5.20
N TRP A 99 -0.08 12.11 -4.69
CA TRP A 99 0.91 11.38 -3.88
C TRP A 99 0.81 11.77 -2.41
N ALA A 100 0.90 10.76 -1.54
CA ALA A 100 1.03 10.93 -0.10
C ALA A 100 2.10 10.00 0.48
N ASP A 101 2.90 10.54 1.41
CA ASP A 101 3.77 9.75 2.27
C ASP A 101 2.92 9.25 3.46
N VAL A 102 2.70 7.94 3.55
CA VAL A 102 1.70 7.36 4.48
C VAL A 102 2.32 6.48 5.56
N GLY A 103 3.64 6.27 5.53
CA GLY A 103 4.33 5.62 6.64
C GLY A 103 5.81 5.46 6.42
N TYR A 104 6.54 5.15 7.48
CA TYR A 104 7.96 4.88 7.41
C TYR A 104 8.47 3.98 8.53
N VAL A 105 9.64 3.38 8.30
CA VAL A 105 10.40 2.64 9.32
C VAL A 105 11.91 2.81 9.06
N PRO A 106 12.77 2.86 10.10
CA PRO A 106 14.22 2.79 9.94
C PRO A 106 14.64 1.59 9.09
N ARG A 107 15.57 1.81 8.17
CA ARG A 107 15.95 0.79 7.16
C ARG A 107 16.89 -0.29 7.70
N LYS A 108 17.62 0.00 8.77
CA LYS A 108 18.69 -0.87 9.26
C LYS A 108 18.10 -2.18 9.80
N GLY A 109 18.54 -3.32 9.27
CA GLY A 109 18.08 -4.64 9.71
C GLY A 109 16.72 -5.07 9.15
N ILE A 110 16.08 -4.24 8.32
CA ILE A 110 14.75 -4.52 7.79
C ILE A 110 14.84 -4.71 6.27
N SER A 111 14.43 -5.88 5.80
CA SER A 111 14.41 -6.19 4.37
C SER A 111 13.37 -5.35 3.62
N HIS A 112 13.50 -5.27 2.30
CA HIS A 112 12.49 -4.61 1.46
C HIS A 112 11.12 -5.24 1.69
N HIS A 113 11.05 -6.57 1.65
CA HIS A 113 9.82 -7.33 1.73
C HIS A 113 9.15 -7.18 3.09
N GLN A 114 9.92 -7.24 4.18
CA GLN A 114 9.43 -6.96 5.53
C GLN A 114 8.88 -5.55 5.65
N ALA A 115 9.58 -4.53 5.12
CA ALA A 115 9.08 -3.16 5.14
C ALA A 115 7.80 -2.99 4.29
N ALA A 116 7.72 -3.63 3.12
CA ALA A 116 6.54 -3.58 2.26
C ALA A 116 5.30 -4.17 2.95
N VAL A 117 5.43 -5.39 3.49
CA VAL A 117 4.33 -6.09 4.16
C VAL A 117 3.91 -5.36 5.43
N HIS A 118 4.85 -5.08 6.34
CA HIS A 118 4.50 -4.56 7.65
C HIS A 118 4.13 -3.08 7.65
N LEU A 119 4.67 -2.24 6.76
CA LEU A 119 4.17 -0.86 6.66
C LEU A 119 2.75 -0.81 6.09
N LEU A 120 2.45 -1.63 5.07
CA LEU A 120 1.12 -1.67 4.47
C LEU A 120 0.09 -2.21 5.47
N LEU A 121 0.44 -3.28 6.19
CA LEU A 121 -0.35 -3.83 7.29
C LEU A 121 -0.70 -2.77 8.34
N GLU A 122 0.32 -2.08 8.86
CA GLU A 122 0.10 -1.08 9.91
C GLU A 122 -0.69 0.13 9.39
N TYR A 123 -0.47 0.53 8.14
CA TYR A 123 -1.23 1.62 7.53
C TYR A 123 -2.71 1.27 7.36
N TRP A 124 -3.04 0.08 6.84
CA TRP A 124 -4.44 -0.33 6.73
C TRP A 124 -5.10 -0.53 8.09
N LYS A 125 -4.38 -1.00 9.11
CA LYS A 125 -4.90 -0.99 10.49
C LYS A 125 -5.23 0.41 10.98
N SER A 126 -4.38 1.40 10.70
CA SER A 126 -4.72 2.79 11.06
C SER A 126 -5.93 3.30 10.29
N GLU A 127 -6.08 2.94 9.02
CA GLU A 127 -7.23 3.38 8.21
C GLU A 127 -8.55 2.72 8.65
N GLU A 128 -8.51 1.45 9.06
CA GLU A 128 -9.65 0.75 9.67
C GLU A 128 -10.10 1.47 10.95
N VAL A 129 -9.17 1.82 11.84
CA VAL A 129 -9.50 2.50 13.10
C VAL A 129 -9.89 3.97 12.90
N ASP A 130 -9.17 4.72 12.06
CA ASP A 130 -9.32 6.17 11.96
C ASP A 130 -10.43 6.57 10.97
N SER A 131 -10.77 5.71 10.01
CA SER A 131 -11.72 6.00 8.92
C SER A 131 -12.83 4.96 8.77
N ASP A 132 -12.94 3.98 9.68
CA ASP A 132 -13.87 2.84 9.58
C ASP A 132 -13.77 2.13 8.21
N LEU A 133 -12.55 2.05 7.66
CA LEU A 133 -12.32 1.49 6.33
C LEU A 133 -12.52 -0.03 6.35
N ASP A 134 -13.39 -0.54 5.49
CA ASP A 134 -13.63 -1.98 5.30
C ASP A 134 -12.55 -2.65 4.44
N GLU A 135 -12.63 -3.97 4.29
CA GLU A 135 -11.75 -4.70 3.37
C GLU A 135 -11.95 -4.21 1.93
N PHE A 136 -10.84 -4.09 1.18
CA PHE A 136 -10.91 -3.73 -0.23
C PHE A 136 -11.72 -4.77 -1.03
N HIS A 137 -12.35 -4.32 -2.10
CA HIS A 137 -13.20 -5.17 -2.94
C HIS A 137 -12.40 -5.87 -4.05
N TRP A 138 -11.33 -5.21 -4.53
CA TRP A 138 -10.52 -5.71 -5.63
C TRP A 138 -9.04 -5.38 -5.45
N ILE A 139 -8.19 -6.35 -5.83
CA ILE A 139 -6.79 -6.11 -6.15
C ILE A 139 -6.71 -5.82 -7.64
N ASN A 140 -6.44 -4.57 -7.99
CA ASN A 140 -6.38 -4.10 -9.37
C ASN A 140 -5.06 -4.46 -10.05
N THR A 141 -3.95 -4.46 -9.32
CA THR A 141 -2.65 -4.86 -9.83
C THR A 141 -1.78 -5.39 -8.70
N ALA A 142 -1.16 -6.54 -8.90
CA ALA A 142 -0.11 -7.04 -8.01
C ALA A 142 1.27 -6.56 -8.50
N GLY A 143 2.13 -6.19 -7.56
CA GLY A 143 3.48 -5.72 -7.82
C GLY A 143 4.51 -6.58 -7.11
N CYS A 144 5.33 -5.93 -6.28
CA CYS A 144 6.24 -6.64 -5.38
C CYS A 144 5.52 -7.46 -4.30
N LEU A 145 4.26 -7.14 -4.00
CA LEU A 145 3.38 -7.98 -3.18
C LEU A 145 2.46 -8.78 -4.10
N SER A 146 2.43 -10.08 -3.90
CA SER A 146 1.52 -11.00 -4.57
C SER A 146 0.09 -10.86 -4.04
N VAL A 147 -0.88 -11.39 -4.79
CA VAL A 147 -2.27 -11.46 -4.33
C VAL A 147 -2.37 -12.21 -3.00
N SER A 148 -1.69 -13.35 -2.86
CA SER A 148 -1.70 -14.15 -1.63
C SER A 148 -1.24 -13.35 -0.41
N GLU A 149 -0.21 -12.51 -0.57
CA GLU A 149 0.32 -11.67 0.52
C GLU A 149 -0.63 -10.51 0.84
N LEU A 150 -1.23 -9.87 -0.18
CA LEU A 150 -2.23 -8.82 0.04
C LEU A 150 -3.43 -9.36 0.81
N MET A 151 -3.91 -10.56 0.44
CA MET A 151 -4.99 -11.23 1.17
C MET A 151 -4.55 -11.67 2.57
N ALA A 152 -3.29 -12.06 2.76
CA ALA A 152 -2.76 -12.35 4.10
C ALA A 152 -2.70 -11.11 4.99
N ILE A 153 -2.38 -9.94 4.42
CA ILE A 153 -2.44 -8.66 5.13
C ILE A 153 -3.89 -8.35 5.48
N ALA A 154 -4.81 -8.44 4.50
CA ALA A 154 -6.23 -8.15 4.66
C ALA A 154 -6.87 -8.94 5.83
N ARG A 155 -6.62 -10.25 5.89
CA ARG A 155 -7.05 -11.10 7.01
C ARG A 155 -6.62 -10.60 8.38
N VAL A 156 -5.42 -10.00 8.50
CA VAL A 156 -4.94 -9.50 9.79
C VAL A 156 -5.50 -8.10 10.13
N VAL A 157 -6.00 -7.38 9.13
CA VAL A 157 -6.62 -6.06 9.33
C VAL A 157 -8.11 -6.20 9.67
N TRP A 158 -8.85 -7.05 8.96
CA TRP A 158 -10.31 -7.04 8.97
C TRP A 158 -11.00 -8.34 9.43
N ASP A 159 -10.27 -9.43 9.75
CA ASP A 159 -10.86 -10.62 10.43
C ASP A 159 -10.91 -10.44 11.97
#